data_AF-A0A833AMJ0-F1
#
_entry.id   AF-A0A833AMJ0-F1
#
_cell.length_a   1.000
_cell.length_b   1.000
_cell.length_c   1.000
_cell.angle_alpha   90.00
_cell.angle_beta   90.00
_cell.angle_gamma   90.00
#
_symmetry.space_group_name_H-M   'P 1'
#
loop_
_entity.id
_entity.type
_entity.pdbx_description
1 polymer ?
#
loop_
_entity_poly.entity_id
_entity_poly.type
_entity_poly.pdbx_seq_one_letter_code
_entity_poly.pdbx_strand_id
1 'polypeptide(L)'
;MDQIKDFAEGLINWASLQENVVAVCLVGSHARSKARKDSDIDIVLLCTNPDELIRERSWIKIFGDIKECEIENFGMCTSLRTFYLDNREVEFGVVPLEWVKKPIDSGTKRVISDGIVILLDKTYELTNVVNLVNINEAV
;
A
#
# COMPACT_ATOMS: atom_id res chain seq x y z
N MET A 1 16.14 -6.30 -13.11
CA MET A 1 16.21 -4.93 -12.56
C MET A 1 14.86 -4.22 -12.64
N ASP A 2 13.85 -4.76 -13.35
CA ASP A 2 12.54 -4.08 -13.52
C ASP A 2 11.32 -4.73 -12.83
N GLN A 3 11.39 -5.91 -12.19
CA GLN A 3 10.18 -6.60 -11.68
C GLN A 3 9.33 -5.76 -10.69
N ILE A 4 9.95 -5.00 -9.79
CA ILE A 4 9.24 -4.10 -8.86
C ILE A 4 8.67 -2.88 -9.61
N LYS A 5 9.39 -2.40 -10.61
CA LYS A 5 8.95 -1.27 -11.43
C LYS A 5 7.76 -1.67 -12.30
N ASP A 6 7.83 -2.82 -12.96
CA ASP A 6 6.74 -3.41 -13.75
C ASP A 6 5.50 -3.65 -12.87
N PHE A 7 5.71 -4.17 -11.65
CA PHE A 7 4.64 -4.32 -10.66
C PHE A 7 4.03 -2.97 -10.27
N ALA A 8 4.86 -1.97 -9.94
CA ALA A 8 4.39 -0.64 -9.57
C ALA A 8 3.63 0.05 -10.72
N GLU A 9 4.11 -0.05 -11.95
CA GLU A 9 3.44 0.47 -13.14
C GLU A 9 2.08 -0.22 -13.37
N GLY A 10 2.03 -1.55 -13.26
CA GLY A 10 0.78 -2.32 -13.32
C GLY A 10 -0.21 -1.91 -12.24
N LEU A 11 0.28 -1.71 -11.01
CA LEU A 11 -0.52 -1.29 -9.86
C LEU A 11 -1.05 0.13 -10.03
N ILE A 12 -0.23 1.08 -10.49
CA ILE A 12 -0.64 2.45 -10.79
C ILE A 12 -1.73 2.44 -11.87
N ASN A 13 -1.52 1.69 -12.96
CA ASN A 13 -2.49 1.60 -14.06
C ASN A 13 -3.83 1.05 -13.56
N TRP A 14 -3.82 -0.07 -12.84
CA TRP A 14 -5.03 -0.65 -12.27
C TRP A 14 -5.74 0.31 -11.30
N ALA A 15 -5.00 0.87 -10.34
CA ALA A 15 -5.54 1.75 -9.30
C ALA A 15 -6.09 3.05 -9.88
N SER A 16 -5.49 3.59 -10.94
CA SER A 16 -5.95 4.81 -11.60
C SER A 16 -7.38 4.69 -12.12
N LEU A 17 -7.77 3.48 -12.55
CA LEU A 17 -9.10 3.16 -13.08
C LEU A 17 -10.14 2.79 -12.00
N GLN A 18 -9.72 2.56 -10.76
CA GLN A 18 -10.65 2.20 -9.68
C GLN A 18 -11.20 3.45 -8.99
N GLU A 19 -12.51 3.68 -9.00
CA GLU A 19 -13.12 4.80 -8.26
C GLU A 19 -12.94 4.67 -6.74
N ASN A 20 -12.92 3.44 -6.24
CA ASN A 20 -12.75 3.14 -4.82
C ASN A 20 -11.34 3.47 -4.29
N VAL A 21 -10.31 3.38 -5.13
CA VAL A 21 -8.92 3.63 -4.72
C VAL A 21 -8.59 5.11 -4.85
N VAL A 22 -8.30 5.77 -3.73
CA VAL A 22 -7.95 7.18 -3.64
C VAL A 22 -6.44 7.39 -3.78
N ALA A 23 -5.65 6.58 -3.09
CA ALA A 23 -4.19 6.67 -3.12
C ALA A 23 -3.54 5.29 -2.97
N VAL A 24 -2.31 5.18 -3.45
CA VAL A 24 -1.46 4.00 -3.37
C VAL A 24 -0.06 4.43 -2.97
N CYS A 25 0.52 3.75 -1.99
CA CYS A 25 1.93 3.94 -1.66
C CYS A 25 2.64 2.61 -1.41
N LEU A 26 3.94 2.64 -1.68
CA LEU A 26 4.90 1.63 -1.28
C LEU A 26 5.47 2.03 0.08
N VAL A 27 5.53 1.09 1.01
CA VAL A 27 6.10 1.31 2.35
C VAL A 27 7.20 0.29 2.62
N GLY A 28 7.69 0.25 3.85
CA GLY A 28 8.57 -0.81 4.31
C GLY A 28 9.95 -0.81 3.65
N SER A 29 10.49 -2.02 3.43
CA SER A 29 11.90 -2.19 3.05
C SER A 29 12.24 -1.60 1.68
N HIS A 30 11.32 -1.71 0.72
CA HIS A 30 11.47 -1.16 -0.62
C HIS A 30 11.39 0.36 -0.65
N ALA A 31 10.48 0.97 0.11
CA ALA A 31 10.40 2.43 0.23
C ALA A 31 11.70 3.04 0.80
N ARG A 32 12.39 2.31 1.69
CA ARG A 32 13.66 2.73 2.29
C ARG A 32 14.91 2.48 1.45
N SER A 33 14.79 1.90 0.25
CA SER A 33 15.94 1.38 -0.52
C SER A 33 16.82 0.39 0.28
N LYS A 34 16.21 -0.35 1.23
CA LYS A 34 16.87 -1.36 2.08
C LYS A 34 16.40 -2.79 1.79
N ALA A 35 15.60 -2.97 0.74
CA ALA A 35 15.09 -4.26 0.33
C ALA A 35 16.22 -5.21 -0.09
N ARG A 36 16.06 -6.47 0.29
CA ARG A 36 16.87 -7.59 -0.20
C ARG A 36 16.15 -8.26 -1.36
N LYS A 37 16.80 -9.21 -2.03
CA LYS A 37 16.19 -9.96 -3.15
C LYS A 37 14.96 -10.76 -2.73
N ASP A 38 14.88 -11.13 -1.47
CA ASP A 38 13.81 -11.89 -0.82
C ASP A 38 12.86 -11.01 0.00
N SER A 39 12.96 -9.68 -0.13
CA SER A 39 12.03 -8.78 0.53
C SER A 39 10.65 -8.85 -0.08
N ASP A 40 9.66 -8.85 0.79
CA ASP A 40 8.26 -8.60 0.55
C ASP A 40 8.01 -7.18 0.02
N ILE A 41 7.02 -7.04 -0.86
CA ILE A 41 6.58 -5.75 -1.38
C ILE A 41 5.37 -5.27 -0.55
N ASP A 42 5.57 -4.24 0.26
CA ASP A 42 4.53 -3.65 1.10
C ASP A 42 3.78 -2.51 0.41
N ILE A 43 2.50 -2.69 0.15
CA ILE A 43 1.62 -1.70 -0.49
C ILE A 43 0.51 -1.28 0.47
N VAL A 44 0.20 0.02 0.51
CA VAL A 44 -1.02 0.51 1.16
C VAL A 44 -1.96 1.12 0.11
N LEU A 45 -3.22 0.70 0.15
CA LEU A 45 -4.33 1.18 -0.68
C LEU A 45 -5.29 1.99 0.19
N LEU A 46 -5.32 3.31 0.00
CA LEU A 46 -6.29 4.19 0.64
C LEU A 46 -7.60 4.19 -0.14
N CYS A 47 -8.68 3.72 0.49
CA CYS A 47 -9.93 3.42 -0.18
C CYS A 47 -11.13 4.14 0.43
N THR A 48 -12.14 4.45 -0.40
CA THR A 48 -13.43 4.97 0.08
C THR A 48 -14.30 3.87 0.69
N ASN A 49 -14.15 2.63 0.22
CA ASN A 49 -14.84 1.43 0.68
C ASN A 49 -13.91 0.20 0.67
N PRO A 50 -13.07 0.02 1.72
CA PRO A 50 -12.11 -1.09 1.80
C PRO A 50 -12.74 -2.48 1.63
N ASP A 51 -13.94 -2.68 2.17
CA ASP A 51 -14.63 -3.98 2.19
C ASP A 51 -14.86 -4.54 0.78
N GLU A 52 -15.01 -3.68 -0.22
CA GLU A 52 -15.17 -4.10 -1.61
C GLU A 52 -13.94 -4.82 -2.14
N LEU A 53 -12.74 -4.25 -1.92
CA LEU A 53 -11.47 -4.86 -2.34
C LEU A 53 -11.11 -6.10 -1.51
N ILE A 54 -11.51 -6.13 -0.24
CA ILE A 54 -11.27 -7.26 0.67
C ILE A 54 -12.16 -8.45 0.32
N ARG A 55 -13.43 -8.22 -0.05
CA ARG A 55 -14.35 -9.29 -0.46
C ARG A 55 -14.06 -9.79 -1.88
N GLU A 56 -13.99 -8.87 -2.85
CA GLU A 56 -13.79 -9.20 -4.26
C GLU A 56 -12.30 -9.19 -4.61
N ARG A 57 -11.60 -10.28 -4.27
CA ARG A 57 -10.14 -10.39 -4.42
C ARG A 57 -9.70 -10.85 -5.80
N SER A 58 -10.54 -10.76 -6.83
CA SER A 58 -10.10 -11.08 -8.20
C SER A 58 -9.03 -10.11 -8.72
N TRP A 59 -9.00 -8.86 -8.23
CA TRP A 59 -8.05 -7.84 -8.68
C TRP A 59 -6.58 -8.18 -8.38
N ILE A 60 -6.27 -8.88 -7.27
CA ILE A 60 -4.88 -9.27 -6.96
C ILE A 60 -4.30 -10.25 -7.99
N LYS A 61 -5.14 -10.95 -8.77
CA LYS A 61 -4.71 -11.85 -9.85
C LYS A 61 -4.19 -11.09 -11.07
N ILE A 62 -4.47 -9.80 -11.19
CA ILE A 62 -3.96 -8.95 -12.28
C ILE A 62 -2.42 -8.88 -12.23
N PHE A 63 -1.84 -9.04 -11.04
CA PHE A 63 -0.39 -8.97 -10.83
C PHE A 63 0.31 -10.33 -10.90
N GLY A 64 -0.41 -11.41 -11.23
CA GLY A 64 0.13 -12.75 -11.43
C GLY A 64 -0.73 -13.87 -10.85
N ASP A 65 -0.31 -15.11 -11.11
CA ASP A 65 -0.97 -16.29 -10.57
C ASP A 65 -0.71 -16.45 -9.08
N ILE A 66 -1.79 -16.59 -8.31
CA ILE A 66 -1.75 -16.65 -6.85
C ILE A 66 -1.59 -18.10 -6.41
N LYS A 67 -0.59 -18.33 -5.55
CA LYS A 67 -0.41 -19.58 -4.81
C LYS A 67 -1.29 -19.61 -3.58
N GLU A 68 -1.27 -18.54 -2.80
CA GLU A 68 -1.95 -18.43 -1.51
C GLU A 68 -2.21 -16.96 -1.18
N CYS A 69 -3.26 -16.69 -0.41
CA CYS A 69 -3.57 -15.36 0.09
C CYS A 69 -4.14 -15.47 1.52
N GLU A 70 -3.48 -14.80 2.45
CA GLU A 70 -3.84 -14.73 3.87
C GLU A 70 -4.42 -13.34 4.17
N ILE A 71 -5.32 -13.30 5.16
CA ILE A 71 -5.95 -12.05 5.60
C ILE A 71 -5.58 -11.80 7.06
N GLU A 72 -4.98 -10.64 7.31
CA GLU A 72 -4.59 -10.20 8.65
C GLU A 72 -5.19 -8.83 8.97
N ASN A 73 -5.45 -8.55 10.25
CA ASN A 73 -6.08 -7.29 10.67
C ASN A 73 -5.17 -6.56 11.65
N PHE A 74 -4.82 -5.31 11.33
CA PHE A 74 -3.95 -4.43 12.09
C PHE A 74 -4.60 -3.05 12.27
N GLY A 75 -5.43 -2.91 13.31
CA GLY A 75 -6.16 -1.66 13.55
C GLY A 75 -7.12 -1.34 12.40
N MET A 76 -6.87 -0.24 11.67
CA MET A 76 -7.65 0.16 10.49
C MET A 76 -7.19 -0.51 9.18
N CYS A 77 -6.08 -1.24 9.21
CA CYS A 77 -5.53 -1.91 8.04
C CYS A 77 -5.96 -3.36 8.01
N THR A 78 -6.60 -3.78 6.92
CA THR A 78 -6.73 -5.19 6.58
C THR A 78 -5.69 -5.54 5.54
N SER A 79 -4.75 -6.40 5.92
CA SER A 79 -3.67 -6.87 5.07
C SER A 79 -4.12 -8.09 4.28
N LEU A 80 -3.95 -8.03 2.95
CA LEU A 80 -4.08 -9.17 2.04
C LEU A 80 -2.66 -9.63 1.66
N ARG A 81 -2.10 -10.52 2.47
CA ARG A 81 -0.76 -11.07 2.24
C ARG A 81 -0.83 -12.13 1.14
N THR A 82 -0.25 -11.82 -0.02
CA THR A 82 -0.44 -12.59 -1.25
C THR A 82 0.87 -13.20 -1.72
N PHE A 83 0.88 -14.52 -1.85
CA PHE A 83 2.00 -15.30 -2.37
C PHE A 83 1.72 -15.68 -3.83
N TYR A 84 2.60 -15.26 -4.75
CA TYR A 84 2.50 -15.56 -6.18
C TYR A 84 3.32 -16.81 -6.56
N LEU A 85 2.95 -17.47 -7.66
CA LEU A 85 3.66 -18.64 -8.17
C LEU A 85 5.09 -18.34 -8.64
N ASP A 86 5.41 -17.07 -8.94
CA ASP A 86 6.76 -16.62 -9.28
C ASP A 86 7.63 -16.32 -8.04
N ASN A 87 7.18 -16.74 -6.85
CA ASN A 87 7.79 -16.54 -5.53
C ASN A 87 7.80 -15.09 -5.05
N ARG A 88 7.07 -14.18 -5.68
CA ARG A 88 6.83 -12.86 -5.08
C ARG A 88 5.86 -12.97 -3.92
N GLU A 89 6.17 -12.21 -2.89
CA GLU A 89 5.30 -11.93 -1.77
C GLU A 89 4.92 -10.45 -1.81
N VAL A 90 3.62 -10.17 -1.83
CA VAL A 90 3.09 -8.81 -1.82
C VAL A 90 2.08 -8.69 -0.71
N GLU A 91 2.31 -7.73 0.19
CA GLU A 91 1.38 -7.38 1.24
C GLU A 91 0.54 -6.18 0.81
N PHE A 92 -0.77 -6.36 0.62
CA PHE A 92 -1.68 -5.26 0.31
C PHE A 92 -2.46 -4.84 1.55
N GLY A 93 -2.00 -3.80 2.22
CA GLY A 93 -2.73 -3.12 3.29
C GLY A 93 -3.88 -2.29 2.72
N VAL A 94 -5.11 -2.73 2.91
CA VAL A 94 -6.31 -1.97 2.50
C VAL A 94 -6.80 -1.16 3.70
N VAL A 95 -6.84 0.16 3.55
CA VAL A 95 -7.19 1.09 4.63
C VAL A 95 -8.30 2.07 4.20
N PRO A 96 -9.20 2.47 5.12
CA PRO A 96 -10.21 3.48 4.83
C PRO A 96 -9.60 4.91 4.86
N LEU A 97 -10.35 5.91 4.39
CA LEU A 97 -9.94 7.33 4.44
C LEU A 97 -9.58 7.81 5.85
N GLU A 98 -10.17 7.20 6.88
CA GLU A 98 -9.85 7.46 8.28
C GLU A 98 -8.37 7.27 8.61
N TRP A 99 -7.64 6.45 7.85
CA TRP A 99 -6.20 6.22 8.03
C TRP A 99 -5.40 7.52 7.91
N VAL A 100 -5.79 8.44 7.02
CA VAL A 100 -5.14 9.74 6.84
C VAL A 100 -5.84 10.87 7.62
N LYS A 101 -6.85 10.55 8.43
CA LYS A 101 -7.61 11.56 9.18
C LYS A 101 -6.79 12.14 10.33
N LYS A 102 -6.96 13.44 10.57
CA LYS A 102 -6.31 14.15 11.68
C LYS A 102 -7.17 14.09 12.95
N PRO A 103 -6.59 13.91 14.15
CA PRO A 103 -5.17 13.65 14.41
C PRO A 103 -4.75 12.26 13.91
N ILE A 104 -3.54 12.19 13.33
CA ILE A 104 -3.00 10.94 12.77
C ILE A 104 -2.69 9.99 13.93
N ASP A 105 -3.12 8.74 13.83
CA ASP A 105 -2.80 7.74 14.85
C ASP A 105 -1.31 7.36 14.84
N SER A 106 -0.83 6.84 15.96
CA SER A 106 0.59 6.51 16.12
C SER A 106 1.08 5.40 15.18
N GLY A 107 0.20 4.47 14.78
CA GLY A 107 0.51 3.42 13.82
C GLY A 107 0.74 3.99 12.43
N THR A 108 -0.20 4.80 11.94
CA THR A 108 -0.07 5.50 10.66
C THR A 108 1.16 6.41 10.63
N LYS A 109 1.37 7.21 11.69
CA LYS A 109 2.57 8.06 11.78
C LYS A 109 3.84 7.23 11.67
N ARG A 110 3.91 6.08 12.36
CA ARG A 110 5.07 5.19 12.30
C ARG A 110 5.29 4.64 10.89
N VAL A 111 4.26 4.16 10.20
CA VAL A 111 4.38 3.66 8.82
C VAL A 111 4.96 4.73 7.89
N ILE A 112 4.46 5.96 7.99
CA ILE A 112 4.94 7.08 7.18
C ILE A 112 6.40 7.42 7.50
N SER A 113 6.73 7.53 8.79
CA SER A 113 8.07 7.91 9.27
C SER A 113 9.12 6.83 8.98
N ASP A 114 8.70 5.56 9.01
CA ASP A 114 9.53 4.41 8.66
C ASP A 114 9.84 4.33 7.15
N GLY A 115 9.24 5.20 6.32
CA GLY A 115 9.55 5.34 4.90
C GLY A 115 8.35 5.00 4.02
N ILE A 116 8.01 5.95 3.14
CA ILE A 116 6.88 5.87 2.22
C ILE A 116 7.25 6.45 0.86
N VAL A 117 6.80 5.80 -0.21
CA VAL A 117 6.87 6.29 -1.59
C VAL A 117 5.45 6.30 -2.16
N ILE A 118 4.92 7.49 -2.43
CA ILE A 118 3.59 7.64 -3.04
C ILE A 118 3.69 7.24 -4.52
N LEU A 119 2.89 6.27 -4.93
CA LEU A 119 2.80 5.79 -6.31
C LEU A 119 1.66 6.49 -7.07
N LEU A 120 0.54 6.72 -6.38
CA LEU A 120 -0.64 7.41 -6.90
C LEU A 120 -1.34 8.13 -5.75
N ASP A 121 -1.81 9.35 -5.97
CA ASP A 121 -2.66 10.07 -5.02
C ASP A 121 -3.61 10.99 -5.80
N LYS A 122 -4.89 10.63 -5.85
CA LYS A 122 -5.89 11.33 -6.67
C LYS A 122 -6.42 12.60 -6.00
N THR A 123 -6.29 12.72 -4.69
CA THR A 123 -6.91 13.80 -3.89
C THR A 123 -5.89 14.64 -3.13
N TYR A 124 -4.61 14.26 -3.16
CA TYR A 124 -3.52 14.86 -2.38
C TYR A 124 -3.65 14.66 -0.86
N GLU A 125 -4.63 13.89 -0.38
CA GLU A 125 -4.84 13.68 1.06
C GLU A 125 -3.68 12.95 1.70
N LEU A 126 -3.18 11.88 1.05
CA LEU A 126 -2.02 11.13 1.52
C LEU A 126 -0.76 12.01 1.47
N THR A 127 -0.55 12.73 0.37
CA THR A 127 0.56 13.66 0.18
C THR A 127 0.61 14.72 1.29
N ASN A 128 -0.54 15.30 1.64
CA ASN A 128 -0.64 16.30 2.69
C ASN A 128 -0.28 15.73 4.07
N VAL A 129 -0.67 14.50 4.37
CA VAL A 129 -0.36 13.83 5.63
C VAL A 129 1.12 13.45 5.70
N VAL A 130 1.69 12.91 4.63
CA VAL A 130 3.12 12.58 4.55
C VAL A 130 3.98 13.82 4.77
N ASN A 131 3.64 14.93 4.12
CA ASN A 131 4.35 16.21 4.32
C ASN A 131 4.26 16.69 5.77
N LEU A 132 3.08 16.59 6.40
CA LEU A 132 2.90 16.99 7.80
C LEU A 132 3.75 16.15 8.75
N VAL A 133 3.82 14.83 8.54
CA VAL A 133 4.63 13.93 9.38
C VAL A 133 6.11 14.26 9.23
N ASN A 134 6.60 14.39 8.00
CA ASN A 134 8.01 14.66 7.71
C ASN A 134 8.48 16.02 8.24
N ILE A 135 7.61 17.05 8.24
CA ILE A 135 7.93 18.36 8.84
C ILE A 135 8.10 18.23 10.36
N ASN A 136 7.26 17.43 11.02
CA ASN A 136 7.28 17.28 12.48
C ASN A 136 8.45 16.42 12.99
N GLU A 137 9.16 15.71 12.11
CA GLU A 137 10.38 14.96 12.48
C GLU A 137 11.67 15.74 12.20
N ALA A 138 11.60 16.86 11.47
CA ALA A 138 12.74 17.72 11.18
C ALA A 138 13.03 18.78 12.26
N VAL A 139 12.30 18.74 13.39
CA VAL A 139 12.38 19.70 14.51
C VAL A 139 12.94 19.04 15.75
#